data_AF-A0A3B9MM19-F1
#
_entry.id   AF-A0A3B9MM19-F1
#
_cell.length_a   1.000
_cell.length_b   1.000
_cell.length_c   1.000
_cell.angle_alpha   90.00
_cell.angle_beta   90.00
_cell.angle_gamma   90.00
#
_symmetry.space_group_name_H-M   'P 1'
#
loop_
_entity.id
_entity.type
_entity.pdbx_description
1 polymer ?
#
loop_
_entity_poly.entity_id
_entity_poly.type
_entity_poly.pdbx_seq_one_letter_code
_entity_poly.pdbx_strand_id
1 'polypeptide(L)'
;MVTNSGPSDVTGAVISDSFPASFTGVAYTATQGGGASGFTATGTGNISETVTMPAGSSVTYKAAGKISSSATGTLSDTATVTAPSGVTDSNPANNSATDTDTITVKADLKVTVTDGKTATIPGAKDTYTIVVTNAGPSNVTGAAVSDSFPDTFTGVTFTATSSTGASGFTATGTGNISDTVALPASSHITYKAKGTISSSATGTLSETATVTAPSGVTDPNLANNSATDTDTL
;
A
#
# COMPACT_ATOMS: atom_id res chain seq x y z
N MET A 1 -15.49 20.19 -11.95
CA MET A 1 -16.69 20.74 -12.61
C MET A 1 -16.22 21.84 -13.55
N VAL A 2 -16.72 21.86 -14.79
CA VAL A 2 -16.44 22.91 -15.78
C VAL A 2 -17.74 23.69 -16.00
N THR A 3 -17.65 25.02 -16.04
CA THR A 3 -18.81 25.92 -16.22
C THR A 3 -18.52 26.94 -17.31
N ASN A 4 -19.48 27.20 -18.20
CA ASN A 4 -19.41 28.35 -19.09
C ASN A 4 -20.09 29.54 -18.43
N SER A 5 -19.30 30.38 -17.76
CA SER A 5 -19.80 31.61 -17.11
C SER A 5 -19.85 32.82 -18.06
N GLY A 6 -19.46 32.63 -19.32
CA GLY A 6 -19.50 33.66 -20.34
C GLY A 6 -20.92 33.90 -20.87
N PRO A 7 -21.15 35.04 -21.56
CA PRO A 7 -22.46 35.37 -22.11
C PRO A 7 -22.80 34.60 -23.40
N SER A 8 -21.84 33.90 -24.00
CA SER A 8 -21.96 33.24 -25.30
C SER A 8 -21.84 31.73 -25.17
N ASP A 9 -22.58 31.00 -26.01
CA ASP A 9 -22.44 29.56 -26.15
C ASP A 9 -21.07 29.20 -26.76
N VAL A 10 -20.51 28.07 -26.33
CA VAL A 10 -19.23 27.55 -26.84
C VAL A 10 -19.41 26.14 -27.37
N THR A 11 -19.18 25.95 -28.67
CA THR A 11 -19.16 24.63 -29.30
C THR A 11 -17.74 24.22 -29.62
N GLY A 12 -17.29 23.09 -29.07
CA GLY A 12 -15.94 22.57 -29.32
C GLY A 12 -14.93 22.84 -28.21
N ALA A 13 -15.38 23.20 -27.00
CA ALA A 13 -14.48 23.29 -25.85
C ALA A 13 -13.94 21.90 -25.52
N VAL A 14 -12.65 21.79 -25.22
CA VAL A 14 -12.01 20.52 -24.88
C VAL A 14 -11.78 20.46 -23.38
N ILE A 15 -12.46 19.55 -22.69
CA ILE A 15 -12.20 19.23 -21.28
C ILE A 15 -11.17 18.10 -21.24
N SER A 16 -10.08 18.31 -20.52
CA SER A 16 -9.00 17.33 -20.38
C SER A 16 -8.63 17.13 -18.92
N ASP A 17 -8.52 15.87 -18.51
CA ASP A 17 -8.06 15.46 -17.20
C ASP A 17 -7.25 14.17 -17.32
N SER A 18 -5.97 14.24 -16.96
CA SER A 18 -5.07 13.08 -16.99
C SER A 18 -4.74 12.69 -15.56
N PHE A 19 -5.46 11.68 -15.06
CA PHE A 19 -5.28 11.20 -13.70
C PHE A 19 -3.82 10.76 -13.46
N PRO A 20 -3.27 11.04 -12.27
CA PRO A 20 -1.93 10.61 -11.91
C PRO A 20 -1.83 9.08 -11.95
N ALA A 21 -0.68 8.54 -12.37
CA ALA A 21 -0.47 7.09 -12.51
C ALA A 21 -0.67 6.30 -11.21
N SER A 22 -0.54 6.95 -10.05
CA SER A 22 -0.82 6.36 -8.74
C SER A 22 -2.32 6.20 -8.46
N PHE A 23 -3.21 6.87 -9.18
CA PHE A 23 -4.67 6.68 -9.15
C PHE A 23 -5.09 5.72 -10.26
N THR A 24 -5.26 4.47 -9.90
CA THR A 24 -5.44 3.34 -10.80
C THR A 24 -6.90 2.89 -10.89
N GLY A 25 -7.25 2.21 -11.99
CA GLY A 25 -8.59 1.65 -12.16
C GLY A 25 -9.68 2.72 -12.17
N VAL A 26 -9.37 3.91 -12.70
CA VAL A 26 -10.27 5.06 -12.68
C VAL A 26 -11.51 4.77 -13.52
N ALA A 27 -12.67 4.95 -12.89
CA ALA A 27 -13.96 5.02 -13.52
C ALA A 27 -14.62 6.35 -13.15
N TYR A 28 -15.28 7.00 -14.10
CA TYR A 28 -15.96 8.26 -13.86
C TYR A 28 -17.42 8.22 -14.31
N THR A 29 -18.20 9.10 -13.69
CA THR A 29 -19.56 9.46 -14.12
C THR A 29 -19.61 10.96 -14.38
N ALA A 30 -20.44 11.40 -15.31
CA ALA A 30 -20.60 12.80 -15.65
C ALA A 30 -22.07 13.19 -15.69
N THR A 31 -22.35 14.41 -15.23
CA THR A 31 -23.68 15.03 -15.25
C THR A 31 -23.57 16.44 -15.82
N GLN A 32 -24.67 16.98 -16.35
CA GLN A 32 -24.72 18.31 -16.93
C GLN A 32 -25.82 19.17 -16.31
N GLY A 33 -25.62 20.48 -16.38
CA GLY A 33 -26.64 21.49 -16.16
C GLY A 33 -26.67 22.49 -17.32
N GLY A 34 -27.83 23.11 -17.57
CA GLY A 34 -27.96 24.19 -18.55
C GLY A 34 -27.81 23.78 -20.02
N GLY A 35 -27.98 22.49 -20.34
CA GLY A 35 -28.01 22.01 -21.72
C GLY A 35 -26.64 21.68 -22.32
N ALA A 36 -25.59 21.54 -21.50
CA ALA A 36 -24.30 21.09 -22.00
C ALA A 36 -24.41 19.67 -22.59
N SER A 37 -23.62 19.40 -23.64
CA SER A 37 -23.67 18.15 -24.39
C SER A 37 -22.31 17.78 -24.99
N GLY A 38 -22.20 16.56 -25.55
CA GLY A 38 -20.94 16.06 -26.13
C GLY A 38 -19.98 15.41 -25.13
N PHE A 39 -20.42 15.18 -23.89
CA PHE A 39 -19.65 14.47 -22.85
C PHE A 39 -20.10 13.01 -22.73
N THR A 40 -19.24 12.14 -22.16
CA THR A 40 -19.59 10.74 -21.85
C THR A 40 -20.13 10.65 -20.43
N ALA A 41 -21.38 10.20 -20.27
CA ALA A 41 -22.01 10.10 -18.96
C ALA A 41 -21.33 9.09 -18.01
N THR A 42 -20.67 8.06 -18.55
CA THR A 42 -19.90 7.07 -17.80
C THR A 42 -18.70 6.60 -18.61
N GLY A 43 -17.51 6.61 -18.02
CA GLY A 43 -16.30 6.18 -18.70
C GLY A 43 -15.21 5.68 -17.75
N THR A 44 -14.06 5.33 -18.31
CA THR A 44 -12.90 4.84 -17.58
C THR A 44 -11.62 5.51 -18.07
N GLY A 45 -10.64 5.65 -17.19
CA GLY A 45 -9.37 6.31 -17.49
C GLY A 45 -9.50 7.83 -17.59
N ASN A 46 -8.55 8.43 -18.32
CA ASN A 46 -8.45 9.88 -18.50
C ASN A 46 -9.65 10.45 -19.26
N ILE A 47 -9.94 11.72 -19.00
CA ILE A 47 -11.00 12.49 -19.68
C ILE A 47 -10.34 13.33 -20.77
N SER A 48 -10.88 13.27 -21.99
CA SER A 48 -10.48 14.12 -23.11
C SER A 48 -11.67 14.22 -24.04
N GLU A 49 -12.53 15.21 -23.79
CA GLU A 49 -13.85 15.30 -24.41
C GLU A 49 -14.07 16.68 -25.03
N THR A 50 -14.63 16.69 -26.23
CA THR A 50 -15.04 17.91 -26.93
C THR A 50 -16.52 18.15 -26.68
N VAL A 51 -16.84 19.21 -25.96
CA VAL A 51 -18.19 19.51 -25.48
C VAL A 51 -18.78 20.76 -26.11
N THR A 52 -20.11 20.82 -26.11
CA THR A 52 -20.87 22.05 -26.35
C THR A 52 -21.41 22.55 -25.01
N MET A 53 -21.11 23.82 -24.70
CA MET A 53 -21.38 24.47 -23.43
C MET A 53 -22.18 25.76 -23.68
N PRO A 54 -23.53 25.72 -23.61
CA PRO A 54 -24.34 26.93 -23.63
C PRO A 54 -23.96 27.93 -22.52
N ALA A 55 -24.32 29.20 -22.69
CA ALA A 55 -24.10 30.21 -21.65
C ALA A 55 -24.77 29.80 -20.33
N GLY A 56 -24.00 29.79 -19.24
CA GLY A 56 -24.45 29.34 -17.91
C GLY A 56 -24.49 27.82 -17.72
N SER A 57 -24.08 27.01 -18.70
CA SER A 57 -24.09 25.55 -18.59
C SER A 57 -22.91 25.01 -17.78
N SER A 58 -23.02 23.75 -17.36
CA SER A 58 -21.96 23.05 -16.63
C SER A 58 -21.88 21.56 -16.98
N VAL A 59 -20.68 21.00 -16.83
CA VAL A 59 -20.44 19.55 -16.82
C VAL A 59 -19.64 19.20 -15.56
N THR A 60 -20.11 18.20 -14.81
CA THR A 60 -19.47 17.72 -13.59
C THR A 60 -19.08 16.27 -13.73
N TYR A 61 -17.78 15.99 -13.67
CA TYR A 61 -17.22 14.64 -13.61
C TYR A 61 -16.97 14.25 -12.15
N LYS A 62 -17.29 13.00 -11.82
CA LYS A 62 -16.95 12.35 -10.55
C LYS A 62 -16.15 11.08 -10.87
N ALA A 63 -14.86 11.12 -10.61
CA ALA A 63 -13.94 10.01 -10.78
C ALA A 63 -13.78 9.21 -9.48
N ALA A 64 -13.60 7.89 -9.60
CA ALA A 64 -13.31 6.97 -8.50
C ALA A 64 -12.30 5.92 -8.97
N GLY A 65 -11.40 5.51 -8.08
CA GLY A 65 -10.31 4.60 -8.40
C GLY A 65 -9.60 4.14 -7.13
N LYS A 66 -8.45 3.49 -7.29
CA LYS A 66 -7.60 3.01 -6.20
C LYS A 66 -6.26 3.72 -6.22
N ILE A 67 -5.80 4.15 -5.05
CA ILE A 67 -4.41 4.58 -4.89
C ILE A 67 -3.52 3.33 -4.88
N SER A 68 -2.47 3.33 -5.70
CA SER A 68 -1.49 2.26 -5.75
C SER A 68 -0.88 2.01 -4.38
N SER A 69 -0.69 0.75 -4.00
CA SER A 69 -0.05 0.39 -2.73
C SER A 69 1.41 0.87 -2.64
N SER A 70 2.05 1.17 -3.78
CA SER A 70 3.40 1.72 -3.85
C SER A 70 3.45 3.25 -3.85
N ALA A 71 2.30 3.94 -3.82
CA ALA A 71 2.26 5.39 -3.90
C ALA A 71 2.78 6.04 -2.60
N THR A 72 3.57 7.10 -2.76
CA THR A 72 4.13 7.92 -1.69
C THR A 72 4.11 9.38 -2.11
N GLY A 73 4.38 10.30 -1.18
CA GLY A 73 4.43 11.74 -1.48
C GLY A 73 3.04 12.35 -1.59
N THR A 74 2.78 13.10 -2.67
CA THR A 74 1.49 13.75 -2.92
C THR A 74 0.78 13.14 -4.12
N LEU A 75 -0.54 13.01 -4.02
CA LEU A 75 -1.42 12.79 -5.15
C LEU A 75 -1.84 14.16 -5.68
N SER A 76 -1.56 14.45 -6.94
CA SER A 76 -1.99 15.70 -7.59
C SER A 76 -2.75 15.37 -8.86
N ASP A 77 -3.92 15.96 -9.00
CA ASP A 77 -4.81 15.80 -10.14
C ASP A 77 -5.13 17.18 -10.71
N THR A 78 -5.16 17.31 -12.04
CA THR A 78 -5.39 18.62 -12.68
C THR A 78 -6.31 18.48 -13.88
N ALA A 79 -7.49 19.07 -13.75
CA ALA A 79 -8.45 19.20 -14.83
C ALA A 79 -8.28 20.54 -15.54
N THR A 80 -8.41 20.53 -16.86
CA THR A 80 -8.29 21.72 -17.70
C THR A 80 -9.45 21.80 -18.69
N VAL A 81 -9.75 23.01 -19.16
CA VAL A 81 -10.64 23.25 -20.28
C VAL A 81 -9.98 24.20 -21.27
N THR A 82 -10.08 23.92 -22.57
CA THR A 82 -9.54 24.80 -23.62
C THR A 82 -10.65 25.25 -24.54
N ALA A 83 -10.75 26.56 -24.76
CA ALA A 83 -11.69 27.14 -25.72
C ALA A 83 -11.29 26.75 -27.17
N PRO A 84 -12.27 26.52 -28.07
CA PRO A 84 -11.99 26.22 -29.47
C PRO A 84 -11.41 27.45 -30.21
N SER A 85 -10.81 27.22 -31.37
CA SER A 85 -10.32 28.29 -32.24
C SER A 85 -11.44 29.30 -32.57
N GLY A 86 -11.11 30.59 -32.51
CA GLY A 86 -12.06 31.68 -32.75
C GLY A 86 -12.91 32.07 -31.53
N VAL A 87 -12.80 31.36 -30.41
CA VAL A 87 -13.43 31.73 -29.13
C VAL A 87 -12.37 32.27 -28.18
N THR A 88 -12.62 33.45 -27.61
CA THR A 88 -11.73 34.05 -26.60
C THR A 88 -12.35 33.92 -25.22
N ASP A 89 -11.61 33.28 -24.31
CA ASP A 89 -11.90 33.33 -22.89
C ASP A 89 -11.26 34.59 -22.28
N SER A 90 -12.07 35.42 -21.64
CA SER A 90 -11.60 36.65 -20.97
C SER A 90 -10.78 36.38 -19.71
N ASN A 91 -10.89 35.19 -19.12
CA ASN A 91 -10.17 34.81 -17.91
C ASN A 91 -9.52 33.42 -18.04
N PRO A 92 -8.50 33.25 -18.90
CA PRO A 92 -7.89 31.94 -19.11
C PRO A 92 -7.22 31.35 -17.85
N ALA A 93 -6.98 32.14 -16.80
CA ALA A 93 -6.37 31.67 -15.56
C ALA A 93 -7.28 30.71 -14.77
N ASN A 94 -8.60 30.70 -15.00
CA ASN A 94 -9.53 29.78 -14.33
C ASN A 94 -9.80 28.49 -15.12
N ASN A 95 -9.11 28.29 -16.25
CA ASN A 95 -9.26 27.11 -17.11
C ASN A 95 -8.45 25.90 -16.65
N SER A 96 -7.89 25.96 -15.45
CA SER A 96 -7.17 24.88 -14.80
C SER A 96 -7.54 24.84 -13.33
N ALA A 97 -7.77 23.65 -12.79
CA ALA A 97 -7.99 23.42 -11.37
C ALA A 97 -7.18 22.20 -10.94
N THR A 98 -6.41 22.35 -9.87
CA THR A 98 -5.56 21.31 -9.31
C THR A 98 -6.03 20.97 -7.90
N ASP A 99 -6.19 19.68 -7.60
CA ASP A 99 -6.37 19.17 -6.25
C ASP A 99 -5.11 18.41 -5.81
N THR A 100 -4.76 18.51 -4.52
CA THR A 100 -3.54 17.89 -3.97
C THR A 100 -3.79 17.29 -2.60
N ASP A 101 -3.51 16.00 -2.49
CA ASP A 101 -3.56 15.25 -1.23
C ASP A 101 -2.17 14.72 -0.85
N THR A 102 -1.87 14.71 0.44
CA THR A 102 -0.66 14.04 0.96
C THR A 102 -0.97 12.57 1.24
N ILE A 103 -0.17 11.67 0.68
CA ILE A 103 -0.28 10.23 0.87
C ILE A 103 0.39 9.84 2.18
N THR A 104 -0.39 9.26 3.09
CA THR A 104 0.13 8.62 4.31
C THR A 104 0.33 7.13 4.08
N VAL A 105 1.55 6.64 4.22
CA VAL A 105 1.88 5.22 4.09
C VAL A 105 1.42 4.46 5.33
N LYS A 106 0.54 3.47 5.14
CA LYS A 106 0.01 2.63 6.21
C LYS A 106 0.22 1.15 5.89
N ALA A 107 1.05 0.49 6.69
CA ALA A 107 1.34 -0.93 6.59
C ALA A 107 1.03 -1.60 7.95
N ASP A 108 0.30 -2.70 7.96
CA ASP A 108 -0.04 -3.46 9.18
C ASP A 108 0.92 -4.65 9.24
N LEU A 109 1.98 -4.54 10.04
CA LEU A 109 3.07 -5.51 10.09
C LEU A 109 2.84 -6.50 11.22
N LYS A 110 2.54 -7.73 10.83
CA LYS A 110 2.25 -8.82 11.75
C LYS A 110 3.36 -9.85 11.75
N VAL A 111 3.68 -10.37 12.93
CA VAL A 111 4.51 -11.57 13.09
C VAL A 111 3.75 -12.69 13.78
N THR A 112 4.07 -13.94 13.46
CA THR A 112 3.65 -15.14 14.20
C THR A 112 4.82 -16.07 14.37
N VAL A 113 4.90 -16.73 15.51
CA VAL A 113 5.89 -17.75 15.84
C VAL A 113 5.15 -19.00 16.29
N THR A 114 5.54 -20.17 15.80
CA THR A 114 5.04 -21.45 16.31
C THR A 114 5.94 -22.61 15.90
N ASP A 115 6.15 -23.58 16.78
CA ASP A 115 6.69 -24.90 16.44
C ASP A 115 5.59 -25.97 16.23
N GLY A 116 4.33 -25.61 16.52
CA GLY A 116 3.16 -26.47 16.46
C GLY A 116 2.96 -27.37 17.69
N LYS A 117 3.66 -27.12 18.79
CA LYS A 117 3.58 -27.87 20.05
C LYS A 117 3.20 -26.94 21.20
N THR A 118 3.05 -27.57 22.38
CA THR A 118 2.87 -26.87 23.66
C THR A 118 3.86 -27.37 24.71
N ALA A 119 4.68 -28.35 24.33
CA ALA A 119 5.65 -29.03 25.17
C ALA A 119 6.73 -29.64 24.28
N THR A 120 7.96 -29.59 24.77
CA THR A 120 9.14 -30.09 24.06
C THR A 120 10.10 -30.76 25.05
N ILE A 121 11.06 -31.53 24.54
CA ILE A 121 11.90 -32.40 25.38
C ILE A 121 13.34 -31.90 25.34
N PRO A 122 13.98 -31.66 26.50
CA PRO A 122 15.41 -31.34 26.55
C PRO A 122 16.27 -32.34 25.75
N GLY A 123 17.18 -31.84 24.92
CA GLY A 123 18.02 -32.63 24.03
C GLY A 123 17.39 -32.98 22.67
N ALA A 124 16.09 -32.73 22.47
CA ALA A 124 15.44 -32.95 21.18
C ALA A 124 15.73 -31.83 20.18
N LYS A 125 15.54 -32.14 18.89
CA LYS A 125 15.54 -31.14 17.83
C LYS A 125 14.17 -30.49 17.74
N ASP A 126 14.16 -29.19 17.49
CA ASP A 126 12.93 -28.45 17.24
C ASP A 126 12.99 -27.63 15.95
N THR A 127 11.83 -27.18 15.46
CA THR A 127 11.71 -26.32 14.29
C THR A 127 10.59 -25.29 14.47
N TYR A 128 10.96 -24.03 14.64
CA TYR A 128 10.05 -22.90 14.65
C TYR A 128 9.73 -22.44 13.22
N THR A 129 8.47 -22.08 13.00
CA THR A 129 7.99 -21.36 11.82
C THR A 129 7.65 -19.93 12.23
N ILE A 130 8.39 -18.97 11.69
CA ILE A 130 8.18 -17.54 11.93
C ILE A 130 7.67 -16.92 10.63
N VAL A 131 6.53 -16.24 10.68
CA VAL A 131 5.92 -15.60 9.51
C VAL A 131 5.77 -14.12 9.76
N VAL A 132 6.41 -13.30 8.93
CA VAL A 132 6.29 -11.84 8.93
C VAL A 132 5.42 -11.42 7.74
N THR A 133 4.35 -10.68 7.99
CA THR A 133 3.33 -10.33 6.99
C THR A 133 3.10 -8.82 6.98
N ASN A 134 2.87 -8.25 5.80
CA ASN A 134 2.24 -6.93 5.68
C ASN A 134 0.76 -7.10 5.28
N ALA A 135 -0.14 -6.99 6.27
CA ALA A 135 -1.59 -7.04 6.09
C ALA A 135 -2.19 -5.68 5.69
N GLY A 136 -1.37 -4.63 5.62
CA GLY A 136 -1.81 -3.28 5.32
C GLY A 136 -1.95 -2.98 3.83
N PRO A 137 -2.59 -1.85 3.49
CA PRO A 137 -2.83 -1.45 2.11
C PRO A 137 -1.60 -0.89 1.39
N SER A 138 -0.63 -0.33 2.13
CA SER A 138 0.60 0.21 1.54
C SER A 138 1.75 -0.79 1.59
N ASN A 139 2.60 -0.75 0.58
CA ASN A 139 3.90 -1.42 0.62
C ASN A 139 4.78 -0.79 1.69
N VAL A 140 5.67 -1.58 2.29
CA VAL A 140 6.73 -1.09 3.18
C VAL A 140 8.11 -1.51 2.66
N THR A 141 9.07 -0.62 2.77
CA THR A 141 10.49 -0.90 2.49
C THR A 141 11.32 -0.47 3.70
N GLY A 142 12.14 -1.36 4.23
CA GLY A 142 12.96 -1.06 5.41
C GLY A 142 12.31 -1.50 6.73
N ALA A 143 11.34 -2.41 6.71
CA ALA A 143 10.82 -3.00 7.95
C ALA A 143 11.90 -3.85 8.60
N ALA A 144 12.13 -3.66 9.90
CA ALA A 144 13.15 -4.40 10.64
C ALA A 144 12.52 -5.66 11.25
N VAL A 145 13.04 -6.84 10.89
CA VAL A 145 12.66 -8.13 11.47
C VAL A 145 13.76 -8.56 12.43
N SER A 146 13.39 -8.91 13.67
CA SER A 146 14.34 -9.38 14.67
C SER A 146 13.82 -10.60 15.39
N ASP A 147 14.67 -11.62 15.49
CA ASP A 147 14.44 -12.81 16.30
C ASP A 147 15.76 -13.19 17.00
N SER A 148 15.71 -13.31 18.33
CA SER A 148 16.83 -13.78 19.14
C SER A 148 16.44 -15.06 19.83
N PHE A 149 16.88 -16.18 19.25
CA PHE A 149 16.64 -17.50 19.82
C PHE A 149 17.17 -17.57 21.26
N PRO A 150 16.45 -18.22 22.18
CA PRO A 150 16.91 -18.38 23.55
C PRO A 150 18.20 -19.21 23.57
N ASP A 151 19.11 -18.91 24.50
CA ASP A 151 20.41 -19.62 24.63
C ASP A 151 20.26 -21.15 24.82
N THR A 152 19.10 -21.59 25.32
CA THR A 152 18.75 -23.01 25.46
C THR A 152 18.39 -23.67 24.13
N PHE A 153 18.20 -22.93 23.03
CA PHE A 153 17.99 -23.44 21.67
C PHE A 153 19.25 -23.24 20.82
N THR A 154 20.03 -24.30 20.69
CA THR A 154 21.40 -24.25 20.18
C THR A 154 21.52 -24.79 18.75
N GLY A 155 22.61 -24.42 18.06
CA GLY A 155 22.90 -24.93 16.72
C GLY A 155 21.87 -24.51 15.68
N VAL A 156 21.29 -23.31 15.85
CA VAL A 156 20.21 -22.81 15.01
C VAL A 156 20.71 -22.59 13.58
N THR A 157 19.98 -23.19 12.64
CA THR A 157 20.08 -22.94 11.20
C THR A 157 18.69 -22.60 10.69
N PHE A 158 18.57 -21.68 9.76
CA PHE A 158 17.26 -21.32 9.21
C PHE A 158 17.29 -21.22 7.69
N THR A 159 16.11 -21.44 7.09
CA THR A 159 15.82 -21.09 5.71
C THR A 159 14.63 -20.15 5.66
N ALA A 160 14.55 -19.32 4.63
CA ALA A 160 13.47 -18.38 4.45
C ALA A 160 12.96 -18.38 3.01
N THR A 161 11.66 -18.16 2.86
CA THR A 161 10.98 -18.02 1.59
C THR A 161 10.02 -16.85 1.65
N SER A 162 9.66 -16.28 0.50
CA SER A 162 8.72 -15.18 0.44
C SER A 162 7.59 -15.44 -0.55
N SER A 163 6.51 -14.68 -0.36
CA SER A 163 5.43 -14.54 -1.34
C SER A 163 5.45 -13.16 -1.99
N THR A 164 4.82 -13.05 -3.16
CA THR A 164 4.30 -11.77 -3.70
C THR A 164 5.31 -10.61 -3.69
N GLY A 165 6.54 -10.86 -4.13
CA GLY A 165 7.57 -9.82 -4.30
C GLY A 165 8.25 -9.33 -3.02
N ALA A 166 7.96 -9.92 -1.85
CA ALA A 166 8.72 -9.62 -0.64
C ALA A 166 10.20 -10.01 -0.80
N SER A 167 11.08 -9.15 -0.27
CA SER A 167 12.53 -9.21 -0.51
C SER A 167 13.33 -8.58 0.66
N GLY A 168 14.67 -8.63 0.57
CA GLY A 168 15.56 -8.09 1.61
C GLY A 168 15.77 -9.00 2.82
N PHE A 169 15.35 -10.27 2.74
CA PHE A 169 15.55 -11.26 3.79
C PHE A 169 16.73 -12.20 3.49
N THR A 170 17.30 -12.76 4.55
CA THR A 170 18.35 -13.77 4.46
C THR A 170 17.74 -15.13 4.14
N ALA A 171 17.95 -15.65 2.92
CA ALA A 171 17.31 -16.90 2.47
C ALA A 171 17.79 -18.15 3.22
N THR A 172 19.04 -18.16 3.69
CA THR A 172 19.61 -19.22 4.53
C THR A 172 20.61 -18.61 5.49
N GLY A 173 20.57 -19.01 6.77
CA GLY A 173 21.48 -18.46 7.77
C GLY A 173 21.60 -19.35 9.01
N THR A 174 22.34 -18.83 9.99
CA THR A 174 22.61 -19.49 11.27
C THR A 174 22.45 -18.50 12.41
N GLY A 175 22.00 -18.97 13.57
CA GLY A 175 21.76 -18.11 14.74
C GLY A 175 20.55 -17.19 14.55
N ASN A 176 20.61 -16.02 15.17
CA ASN A 176 19.53 -15.03 15.26
C ASN A 176 19.18 -14.44 13.88
N ILE A 177 17.92 -13.99 13.74
CA ILE A 177 17.42 -13.32 12.54
C ILE A 177 17.47 -11.81 12.79
N SER A 178 18.06 -11.06 11.85
CA SER A 178 18.12 -9.60 11.89
C SER A 178 18.12 -9.06 10.47
N ASP A 179 16.94 -9.01 9.86
CA ASP A 179 16.76 -8.60 8.46
C ASP A 179 16.12 -7.21 8.36
N THR A 180 16.42 -6.50 7.26
CA THR A 180 15.72 -5.27 6.87
C THR A 180 15.02 -5.54 5.54
N VAL A 181 13.70 -5.68 5.59
CA VAL A 181 12.91 -6.27 4.50
C VAL A 181 12.03 -5.25 3.78
N ALA A 182 11.69 -5.58 2.54
CA ALA A 182 10.62 -4.95 1.79
C ALA A 182 9.43 -5.92 1.70
N LEU A 183 8.27 -5.47 2.14
CA LEU A 183 7.02 -6.22 2.13
C LEU A 183 5.96 -5.42 1.35
N PRO A 184 5.70 -5.78 0.07
CA PRO A 184 4.51 -5.33 -0.63
C PRO A 184 3.22 -5.61 0.16
N ALA A 185 2.16 -4.86 -0.11
CA ALA A 185 0.86 -5.10 0.49
C ALA A 185 0.41 -6.56 0.27
N SER A 186 -0.08 -7.21 1.33
CA SER A 186 -0.47 -8.63 1.35
C SER A 186 0.65 -9.66 1.09
N SER A 187 1.91 -9.24 1.15
CA SER A 187 3.06 -10.16 1.07
C SER A 187 3.48 -10.66 2.46
N HIS A 188 4.23 -11.77 2.48
CA HIS A 188 4.83 -12.30 3.69
C HIS A 188 6.18 -13.00 3.41
N ILE A 189 6.99 -13.11 4.46
CA ILE A 189 8.22 -13.90 4.54
C ILE A 189 8.00 -14.99 5.59
N THR A 190 8.39 -16.22 5.27
CA THR A 190 8.35 -17.36 6.20
C THR A 190 9.76 -17.86 6.45
N TYR A 191 10.21 -17.79 7.70
CA TYR A 191 11.42 -18.42 8.20
C TYR A 191 11.10 -19.77 8.83
N LYS A 192 11.94 -20.77 8.57
CA LYS A 192 11.95 -22.07 9.24
C LYS A 192 13.27 -22.25 9.94
N ALA A 193 13.28 -22.09 11.26
CA ALA A 193 14.47 -22.17 12.08
C ALA A 193 14.54 -23.49 12.84
N LYS A 194 15.62 -24.23 12.67
CA LYS A 194 15.85 -25.55 13.25
C LYS A 194 17.05 -25.51 14.18
N GLY A 195 16.89 -26.10 15.37
CA GLY A 195 17.92 -26.15 16.40
C GLY A 195 17.77 -27.37 17.30
N THR A 196 18.56 -27.42 18.36
CA THR A 196 18.53 -28.46 19.39
C THR A 196 18.37 -27.82 20.76
N ILE A 197 17.40 -28.29 21.53
CA ILE A 197 17.15 -27.81 22.88
C ILE A 197 18.23 -28.38 23.79
N SER A 198 18.83 -27.53 24.63
CA SER A 198 19.85 -27.94 25.60
C SER A 198 19.30 -29.07 26.47
N SER A 199 20.10 -30.12 26.69
CA SER A 199 19.73 -31.24 27.56
C SER A 199 19.63 -30.83 29.04
N SER A 200 20.15 -29.66 29.41
CA SER A 200 20.01 -29.07 30.75
C SER A 200 18.87 -28.06 30.87
N ALA A 201 18.10 -27.82 29.81
CA ALA A 201 16.99 -26.87 29.83
C ALA A 201 15.90 -27.36 30.81
N THR A 202 15.31 -26.43 31.56
CA THR A 202 14.22 -26.70 32.52
C THR A 202 13.19 -25.57 32.45
N GLY A 203 11.96 -25.82 32.90
CA GLY A 203 10.92 -24.80 32.94
C GLY A 203 10.22 -24.66 31.58
N THR A 204 10.38 -23.51 30.94
CA THR A 204 9.77 -23.23 29.63
C THR A 204 10.81 -22.78 28.60
N LEU A 205 10.58 -23.15 27.35
CA LEU A 205 11.29 -22.60 26.19
C LEU A 205 10.37 -21.56 25.54
N SER A 206 10.82 -20.31 25.47
CA SER A 206 10.05 -19.23 24.83
C SER A 206 10.85 -18.66 23.67
N GLU A 207 10.22 -18.61 22.51
CA GLU A 207 10.76 -18.03 21.28
C GLU A 207 9.98 -16.76 20.95
N THR A 208 10.67 -15.66 20.62
CA THR A 208 10.00 -14.38 20.35
C THR A 208 10.59 -13.69 19.13
N ALA A 209 9.73 -13.40 18.15
CA ALA A 209 10.05 -12.62 16.96
C ALA A 209 9.31 -11.28 16.97
N THR A 210 9.94 -10.27 16.36
CA THR A 210 9.38 -8.92 16.23
C THR A 210 9.53 -8.37 14.83
N VAL A 211 8.63 -7.46 14.45
CA VAL A 211 8.73 -6.66 13.22
C VAL A 211 8.39 -5.19 13.51
N THR A 212 9.25 -4.27 13.06
CA THR A 212 9.05 -2.82 13.29
C THR A 212 8.99 -2.07 11.96
N ALA A 213 8.02 -1.17 11.83
CA ALA A 213 7.90 -0.30 10.68
C ALA A 213 9.03 0.76 10.65
N PRO A 214 9.54 1.13 9.46
CA PRO A 214 10.52 2.20 9.30
C PRO A 214 9.89 3.58 9.56
N SER A 215 10.73 4.61 9.68
CA SER A 215 10.26 5.99 9.80
C SER A 215 9.40 6.41 8.61
N GLY A 216 8.35 7.20 8.89
CA GLY A 216 7.39 7.66 7.86
C GLY A 216 6.31 6.64 7.49
N VAL A 217 6.32 5.44 8.08
CA VAL A 217 5.27 4.42 7.92
C VAL A 217 4.50 4.27 9.22
N THR A 218 3.17 4.34 9.14
CA THR A 218 2.31 4.10 10.31
C THR A 218 1.81 2.66 10.29
N ASP A 219 2.04 1.96 11.40
CA ASP A 219 1.42 0.68 11.68
C ASP A 219 0.17 0.89 12.57
N PRO A 220 -1.04 0.58 12.08
CA PRO A 220 -2.27 0.78 12.85
C PRO A 220 -2.45 -0.22 14.01
N ASN A 221 -1.69 -1.32 14.05
CA ASN A 221 -1.89 -2.39 15.02
C ASN A 221 -0.58 -2.91 15.63
N LEU A 222 0.07 -2.07 16.44
CA LEU A 222 1.33 -2.42 17.11
C LEU A 222 1.29 -3.69 17.98
N ALA A 223 0.10 -4.18 18.35
CA ALA A 223 -0.05 -5.38 19.19
C ALA A 223 0.30 -6.68 18.45
N ASN A 224 0.33 -6.70 17.12
CA ASN A 224 0.65 -7.89 16.33
C ASN A 224 2.11 -7.88 15.80
N ASN A 225 2.89 -6.87 16.15
CA ASN A 225 4.29 -6.69 15.78
C ASN A 225 5.27 -7.52 16.61
N SER A 226 4.79 -8.24 17.61
CA SER A 226 5.55 -9.19 18.43
C SER A 226 4.73 -10.45 18.63
N ALA A 227 5.37 -11.61 18.52
CA ALA A 227 4.75 -12.89 18.80
C ALA A 227 5.72 -13.77 19.57
N THR A 228 5.19 -14.45 20.59
CA THR A 228 5.92 -15.38 21.43
C THR A 228 5.24 -16.75 21.37
N ASP A 229 6.02 -17.79 21.12
CA ASP A 229 5.61 -19.18 21.31
C ASP A 229 6.26 -19.70 22.59
N THR A 230 5.57 -20.54 23.37
CA THR A 230 6.09 -21.02 24.66
C THR A 230 5.69 -22.45 24.94
N ASP A 231 6.71 -23.30 25.13
CA ASP A 231 6.57 -24.71 25.44
C ASP A 231 7.06 -25.03 26.85
N THR A 232 6.43 -26.01 27.49
CA THR A 232 6.95 -26.62 28.72
C THR A 232 8.06 -27.64 28.41
N LEU A 233 9.10 -27.70 29.25
CA LEU A 233 10.25 -28.61 29.17
C LEU A 233 10.19 -29.77 30.18
#